data_AF-A0A7C9DCS7-F1
#
_entry.id   AF-A0A7C9DCS7-F1
#
_cell.length_a   1.000
_cell.length_b   1.000
_cell.length_c   1.000
_cell.angle_alpha   90.00
_cell.angle_beta   90.00
_cell.angle_gamma   90.00
#
_symmetry.space_group_name_H-M   'P 1'
#
loop_
_entity.id
_entity.type
_entity.pdbx_description
1 polymer ?
#
loop_
_entity_poly.entity_id
_entity_poly.type
_entity_poly.pdbx_seq_one_letter_code
_entity_poly.pdbx_strand_id
1 'polypeptide(L)'
;RRESDVKRTQEAGDTLGVDPELDEFMETYSEVLDKYKSDLSGQFDEAKTFLSGIETQLRDLCDGAFVTTASEEAAMSSDKECSEEVDGQDLQQKDEERDLKDQLLCRFGSHISDLRLEFSKKKKKGKLPKEATQTLFEWWRDHYKWPYPTEADKMALAETTGLDQRQINNWFINQRKRHWKPSEDLQLALMDNLS
;
A
#
# COMPACT_ATOMS: atom_id res chain seq x y z
N ARG A 1 41.59 58.94 -24.45
CA ARG A 1 41.50 60.26 -23.76
C ARG A 1 40.22 60.92 -24.24
N ARG A 2 39.07 60.85 -23.56
CA ARG A 2 38.84 61.10 -22.13
C ARG A 2 37.92 60.03 -21.53
N GLU A 3 38.26 59.67 -20.30
CA GLU A 3 37.55 58.80 -19.36
C GLU A 3 36.54 59.62 -18.54
N SER A 4 35.87 58.94 -17.60
CA SER A 4 34.91 59.38 -16.55
C SER A 4 33.42 59.36 -16.96
N ASP A 5 32.47 58.81 -16.21
CA ASP A 5 32.51 58.25 -14.85
C ASP A 5 31.30 57.33 -14.60
N VAL A 6 31.58 56.20 -13.95
CA VAL A 6 30.82 55.52 -12.88
C VAL A 6 29.31 55.78 -12.76
N LYS A 7 28.53 54.69 -12.89
CA LYS A 7 27.55 54.22 -11.88
C LYS A 7 27.00 52.85 -12.26
N ARG A 8 27.77 51.81 -11.90
CA ARG A 8 27.24 50.48 -11.63
C ARG A 8 26.65 50.54 -10.21
N THR A 9 25.35 50.81 -10.10
CA THR A 9 24.63 50.63 -8.84
C THR A 9 23.99 49.25 -8.89
N GLN A 10 24.73 48.32 -8.29
CA GLN A 10 24.23 47.05 -7.84
C GLN A 10 23.57 47.30 -6.49
N GLU A 11 22.26 47.53 -6.48
CA GLU A 11 21.41 47.41 -5.29
C GLU A 11 20.15 46.65 -5.70
N ALA A 12 20.37 45.38 -6.06
CA ALA A 12 19.33 44.36 -5.98
C ALA A 12 19.50 43.72 -4.60
N GLY A 13 18.87 44.33 -3.60
CA GLY A 13 19.03 43.91 -2.22
C GLY A 13 18.30 44.80 -1.24
N ASP A 14 17.00 45.06 -1.49
CA ASP A 14 16.05 45.46 -0.45
C ASP A 14 14.63 45.43 -1.02
N THR A 15 14.05 44.23 -1.14
CA THR A 15 12.61 44.05 -1.43
C THR A 15 12.01 42.95 -0.55
N LEU A 16 12.55 42.75 0.65
CA LEU A 16 11.86 41.98 1.69
C LEU A 16 10.96 42.96 2.46
N GLY A 17 9.65 42.76 2.37
CA GLY A 17 8.64 43.56 3.09
C GLY A 17 7.91 44.65 2.27
N VAL A 18 7.83 44.51 0.94
CA VAL A 18 7.11 45.49 0.08
C VAL A 18 5.59 45.24 0.08
N ASP A 19 5.16 44.04 0.47
CA ASP A 19 3.77 43.60 0.42
C ASP A 19 3.36 42.89 1.72
N PRO A 20 2.80 43.62 2.70
CA PRO A 20 2.37 43.04 3.96
C PRO A 20 1.24 42.01 3.80
N GLU A 21 0.47 42.08 2.70
CA GLU A 21 -0.59 41.09 2.41
C GLU A 21 0.03 39.76 1.95
N LEU A 22 1.11 39.81 1.17
CA LEU A 22 1.87 38.62 0.79
C LEU A 22 2.60 38.01 1.98
N ASP A 23 3.16 38.82 2.88
CA ASP A 23 3.84 38.33 4.08
C ASP A 23 2.84 37.59 5.00
N GLU A 24 1.65 38.14 5.24
CA GLU A 24 0.57 37.48 6.00
C GLU A 24 0.12 36.17 5.32
N PHE A 25 0.00 36.16 4.00
CA PHE A 25 -0.30 34.95 3.24
C PHE A 25 0.79 33.88 3.37
N MET A 26 2.06 34.29 3.31
CA MET A 26 3.20 33.38 3.43
C MET A 26 3.33 32.80 4.85
N GLU A 27 3.01 33.58 5.88
CA GLU A 27 2.93 33.12 7.27
C GLU A 27 1.83 32.07 7.44
N THR A 28 0.60 32.37 7.01
CA THR A 28 -0.52 31.42 7.10
C THR A 28 -0.28 30.14 6.30
N TYR A 29 0.34 30.23 5.12
CA TYR A 29 0.73 29.06 4.34
C TYR A 29 1.78 28.21 5.06
N SER A 30 2.76 28.86 5.70
CA SER A 30 3.79 28.17 6.48
C SER A 30 3.19 27.45 7.70
N GLU A 31 2.27 28.09 8.41
CA GLU A 31 1.52 27.46 9.52
C GLU A 31 0.73 26.23 9.06
N VAL A 32 0.08 26.32 7.89
CA VAL A 32 -0.64 25.18 7.29
C VAL A 32 0.32 24.04 6.96
N LEU A 33 1.50 24.33 6.40
CA LEU A 33 2.52 23.32 6.12
C LEU A 33 3.06 22.66 7.39
N ASP A 34 3.33 23.44 8.43
CA ASP A 34 3.79 22.91 9.72
C ASP A 34 2.72 22.03 10.39
N LYS A 35 1.44 22.42 10.28
CA LYS A 35 0.33 21.59 10.73
C LYS A 35 0.27 20.27 9.95
N TYR A 36 0.34 20.30 8.62
CA TYR A 36 0.36 19.07 7.82
C TYR A 36 1.56 18.17 8.16
N LYS A 37 2.73 18.77 8.38
CA LYS A 37 3.94 18.05 8.79
C LYS A 37 3.75 17.37 10.14
N SER A 38 3.19 18.08 11.12
CA SER A 38 2.89 17.54 12.45
C SER A 38 1.85 16.41 12.40
N ASP A 39 0.78 16.62 11.64
CA ASP A 39 -0.29 15.62 11.46
C ASP A 39 0.27 14.34 10.81
N LEU A 40 1.15 14.49 9.82
CA LEU A 40 1.79 13.38 9.14
C LEU A 40 2.81 12.67 10.04
N SER A 41 3.64 13.41 10.78
CA SER A 41 4.61 12.81 11.71
C SER A 41 3.94 12.01 12.82
N GLY A 42 2.79 12.47 13.33
CA GLY A 42 2.03 11.75 14.36
C GLY A 42 1.67 10.32 13.94
N GLN A 43 1.22 10.12 12.69
CA GLN A 43 0.90 8.78 12.17
C GLN A 43 2.14 7.88 12.09
N PHE A 44 3.30 8.44 11.71
CA PHE A 44 4.54 7.69 11.63
C PHE A 44 5.10 7.34 13.01
N ASP A 45 5.02 8.25 13.98
CA ASP A 45 5.46 8.01 15.35
C ASP A 45 4.58 6.96 16.04
N GLU A 46 3.26 6.99 15.83
CA GLU A 46 2.34 5.96 16.29
C GLU A 46 2.68 4.59 15.67
N ALA A 47 2.91 4.53 14.35
CA ALA A 47 3.32 3.28 13.70
C ALA A 47 4.68 2.77 14.21
N LYS A 48 5.64 3.68 14.42
CA LYS A 48 6.98 3.33 14.92
C LYS A 48 6.94 2.77 16.33
N THR A 49 6.17 3.40 17.21
CA THR A 49 5.98 2.93 18.59
C THR A 49 5.29 1.58 18.64
N PHE A 50 4.27 1.35 17.80
CA PHE A 50 3.63 0.05 17.65
C PHE A 50 4.61 -1.05 17.20
N LEU A 51 5.42 -0.77 16.18
CA LEU A 51 6.42 -1.73 15.67
C LEU A 51 7.49 -2.05 16.72
N SER A 52 7.99 -1.05 17.45
CA SER A 52 8.92 -1.29 18.57
C SER A 52 8.27 -2.10 19.69
N GLY A 53 6.97 -1.94 19.93
CA GLY A 53 6.20 -2.77 20.86
C GLY A 53 6.11 -4.24 20.42
N ILE A 54 5.90 -4.50 19.13
CA ILE A 54 5.94 -5.87 18.59
C ILE A 54 7.35 -6.45 18.68
N GLU A 55 8.36 -5.66 18.33
CA GLU A 55 9.76 -6.10 18.36
C GLU A 55 10.20 -6.53 19.76
N THR A 56 9.82 -5.77 20.79
CA THR A 56 10.11 -6.12 22.19
C THR A 56 9.38 -7.39 22.62
N GLN A 57 8.10 -7.56 22.28
CA GLN A 57 7.35 -8.80 22.56
C GLN A 57 7.99 -10.04 21.90
N LEU A 58 8.45 -9.90 20.65
CA LEU A 58 9.14 -10.99 19.94
C LEU A 58 10.49 -11.31 20.59
N ARG A 59 11.23 -10.29 21.03
CA ARG A 59 12.51 -10.47 21.71
C ARG A 59 12.33 -11.21 23.04
N ASP A 60 11.32 -10.84 23.82
CA ASP A 60 11.01 -11.50 25.10
C ASP A 60 10.60 -12.98 24.90
N LEU A 61 9.82 -13.27 23.84
CA LEU A 61 9.47 -14.66 23.47
C LEU A 61 10.69 -15.47 23.04
N CYS A 62 11.64 -14.85 22.33
CA CYS A 62 12.87 -15.51 21.91
C CYS A 62 13.85 -15.74 23.08
N ASP A 63 13.97 -14.82 24.04
CA ASP A 63 14.79 -15.01 25.24
C ASP A 63 14.19 -16.02 26.22
N GLY A 64 12.85 -16.08 26.31
CA GLY A 64 12.15 -17.08 27.14
C GLY A 64 12.28 -18.53 26.65
N ALA A 65 12.66 -18.74 25.39
CA ALA A 65 12.82 -20.07 24.78
C ALA A 65 14.25 -20.63 24.88
N PHE A 66 15.24 -19.86 25.33
CA PHE A 66 16.65 -20.30 25.37
C PHE A 66 17.13 -20.75 26.77
N VAL A 67 16.41 -20.45 27.85
CA VAL A 67 16.82 -20.86 29.22
C VAL A 67 16.21 -22.22 29.62
N THR A 68 16.38 -23.24 28.80
CA THR A 68 16.35 -24.64 29.26
C THR A 68 17.34 -25.54 28.53
N THR A 69 18.50 -25.04 28.09
CA THR A 69 19.65 -25.94 27.86
C THR A 69 20.97 -25.18 27.97
N ALA A 70 21.78 -25.62 28.93
CA ALA A 70 23.21 -25.43 29.05
C ALA A 70 23.71 -24.09 29.62
N SER A 71 24.11 -24.14 30.89
CA SER A 71 25.48 -23.81 31.28
C SER A 71 25.72 -24.24 32.72
N GLU A 72 26.46 -25.32 32.97
CA GLU A 72 27.49 -25.45 34.03
C GLU A 72 28.45 -26.62 33.67
N GLU A 73 29.60 -26.25 33.11
CA GLU A 73 30.98 -26.72 33.39
C GLU A 73 31.41 -28.21 33.36
N ALA A 74 32.38 -28.46 32.47
CA ALA A 74 33.69 -29.10 32.69
C ALA A 74 33.84 -30.61 32.99
N ALA A 75 34.48 -31.27 32.01
CA ALA A 75 35.52 -32.30 32.13
C ALA A 75 35.17 -33.70 32.66
N MET A 76 35.18 -34.71 31.77
CA MET A 76 36.15 -35.82 31.87
C MET A 76 36.16 -36.73 30.62
N SER A 77 37.38 -37.18 30.34
CA SER A 77 37.80 -38.20 29.38
C SER A 77 37.23 -39.59 29.70
N SER A 78 36.89 -40.38 28.68
CA SER A 78 37.33 -41.80 28.51
C SER A 78 36.47 -42.52 27.46
N ASP A 79 37.15 -43.16 26.49
CA ASP A 79 36.58 -44.08 25.50
C ASP A 79 35.66 -45.15 26.10
N LYS A 80 34.42 -45.24 25.62
CA LYS A 80 33.71 -46.53 25.47
C LYS A 80 32.54 -46.40 24.49
N GLU A 81 32.69 -47.10 23.37
CA GLU A 81 31.62 -47.56 22.50
C GLU A 81 30.50 -48.22 23.32
N CYS A 82 29.24 -47.81 23.14
CA CYS A 82 28.10 -48.73 23.06
C CYS A 82 26.82 -48.00 22.64
N SER A 83 26.31 -48.38 21.47
CA SER A 83 24.90 -48.52 21.07
C SER A 83 23.97 -47.29 20.98
N GLU A 84 23.29 -47.25 19.83
CA GLU A 84 22.13 -46.41 19.51
C GLU A 84 20.99 -46.63 20.51
N GLU A 85 20.69 -45.60 21.29
CA GLU A 85 19.40 -45.48 21.98
C GLU A 85 18.42 -44.81 20.99
N VAL A 86 17.66 -45.62 20.25
CA VAL A 86 16.53 -45.11 19.47
C VAL A 86 15.43 -44.68 20.44
N ASP A 87 15.26 -43.36 20.52
CA ASP A 87 14.20 -42.66 21.21
C ASP A 87 12.80 -43.18 20.81
N GLY A 88 12.18 -43.93 21.71
CA GLY A 88 10.83 -44.46 21.56
C GLY A 88 9.72 -43.44 21.88
N GLN A 89 10.05 -42.17 22.16
CA GLN A 89 9.08 -41.15 22.56
C GLN A 89 8.55 -40.31 21.38
N ASP A 90 9.31 -40.20 20.28
CA ASP A 90 8.95 -39.42 19.07
C ASP A 90 7.81 -40.06 18.24
N LEU A 91 7.64 -41.39 18.31
CA LEU A 91 6.59 -42.09 17.55
C LEU A 91 5.21 -41.93 18.19
N GLN A 92 5.14 -41.89 19.52
CA GLN A 92 3.89 -41.82 20.27
C GLN A 92 3.20 -40.47 20.11
N GLN A 93 3.95 -39.36 20.21
CA GLN A 93 3.42 -38.00 20.05
C GLN A 93 2.92 -37.74 18.62
N LYS A 94 3.59 -38.35 17.63
CA LYS A 94 3.22 -38.22 16.22
C LYS A 94 1.96 -39.00 15.85
N ASP A 95 1.66 -40.10 16.54
CA ASP A 95 0.37 -40.79 16.42
C ASP A 95 -0.75 -39.96 17.03
N GLU A 96 -0.55 -39.40 18.23
CA GLU A 96 -1.56 -38.56 18.89
C GLU A 96 -1.88 -37.28 18.10
N GLU A 97 -0.87 -36.63 17.50
CA GLU A 97 -1.08 -35.46 16.65
C GLU A 97 -1.87 -35.81 15.37
N ARG A 98 -1.58 -36.99 14.78
CA ARG A 98 -2.32 -37.49 13.61
C ARG A 98 -3.77 -37.78 13.96
N ASP A 99 -4.03 -38.43 15.09
CA ASP A 99 -5.38 -38.73 15.56
C ASP A 99 -6.17 -37.46 15.88
N LEU A 100 -5.51 -36.46 16.50
CA LEU A 100 -6.12 -35.18 16.80
C LEU A 100 -6.47 -34.41 15.53
N LYS A 101 -5.56 -34.42 14.54
CA LYS A 101 -5.78 -33.82 13.22
C LYS A 101 -6.93 -34.50 12.49
N ASP A 102 -7.01 -35.82 12.51
CA ASP A 102 -8.07 -36.60 11.86
C ASP A 102 -9.42 -36.36 12.56
N GLN A 103 -9.43 -36.26 13.88
CA GLN A 103 -10.62 -35.88 14.65
C GLN A 103 -11.08 -34.47 14.30
N LEU A 104 -10.16 -33.50 14.18
CA LEU A 104 -10.48 -32.12 13.78
C LEU A 104 -11.00 -32.05 12.34
N LEU A 105 -10.37 -32.78 11.41
CA LEU A 105 -10.81 -32.86 10.01
C LEU A 105 -12.18 -33.51 9.91
N CYS A 106 -12.48 -34.56 10.68
CA CYS A 106 -13.80 -35.19 10.67
C CYS A 106 -14.88 -34.26 11.22
N ARG A 107 -14.59 -33.53 12.31
CA ARG A 107 -15.53 -32.62 12.97
C ARG A 107 -15.85 -31.39 12.11
N PHE A 108 -14.82 -30.77 11.55
CA PHE A 108 -14.94 -29.46 10.91
C PHE A 108 -14.70 -29.49 9.41
N GLY A 109 -14.26 -30.60 8.84
CA GLY A 109 -13.89 -30.70 7.42
C GLY A 109 -15.03 -30.34 6.47
N SER A 110 -16.27 -30.76 6.78
CA SER A 110 -17.44 -30.33 6.00
C SER A 110 -17.62 -28.82 6.06
N HIS A 111 -17.64 -28.25 7.27
CA HIS A 111 -17.87 -26.82 7.46
C HIS A 111 -16.74 -25.97 6.83
N ILE A 112 -15.48 -26.39 6.97
CA ILE A 112 -14.32 -25.75 6.33
C ILE A 112 -14.43 -25.86 4.80
N SER A 113 -14.87 -26.99 4.28
CA SER A 113 -15.06 -27.20 2.84
C SER A 113 -16.20 -26.34 2.28
N ASP A 114 -17.31 -26.26 3.01
CA ASP A 114 -18.47 -25.41 2.67
C ASP A 114 -18.06 -23.94 2.67
N LEU A 115 -17.38 -23.49 3.73
CA LEU A 115 -16.87 -22.13 3.85
C LEU A 115 -15.86 -21.81 2.74
N ARG A 116 -14.97 -22.75 2.41
CA ARG A 116 -14.02 -22.61 1.29
C ARG A 116 -14.73 -22.54 -0.05
N LEU A 117 -15.80 -23.30 -0.25
CA LEU A 117 -16.62 -23.26 -1.45
C LEU A 117 -17.34 -21.91 -1.57
N GLU A 118 -17.89 -21.39 -0.46
CA GLU A 118 -18.52 -20.06 -0.40
C GLU A 118 -17.54 -18.95 -0.74
N PHE A 119 -16.34 -18.96 -0.16
CA PHE A 119 -15.29 -17.99 -0.49
C PHE A 119 -14.71 -18.15 -1.90
N SER A 120 -14.75 -19.36 -2.47
CA SER A 120 -14.30 -19.65 -3.83
C SER A 120 -15.34 -19.26 -4.90
N LYS A 121 -16.59 -18.98 -4.52
CA LYS A 121 -17.60 -18.37 -5.41
C LYS A 121 -17.27 -16.91 -5.78
N LYS A 122 -16.13 -16.35 -5.34
CA LYS A 122 -15.59 -15.09 -5.87
C LYS A 122 -15.60 -15.17 -7.41
N LYS A 123 -16.46 -14.32 -8.00
CA LYS A 123 -16.81 -14.28 -9.43
C LYS A 123 -15.59 -14.62 -10.28
N LYS A 124 -15.70 -15.69 -11.09
CA LYS A 124 -14.63 -16.11 -12.02
C LYS A 124 -14.10 -14.87 -12.74
N LYS A 125 -12.77 -14.74 -12.80
CA LYS A 125 -12.01 -13.66 -13.44
C LYS A 125 -12.23 -13.70 -14.96
N GLY A 126 -13.46 -13.39 -15.37
CA GLY A 126 -13.90 -13.26 -16.75
C GLY A 126 -14.04 -11.78 -17.11
N LYS A 127 -14.42 -11.53 -18.36
CA LYS A 127 -14.80 -10.19 -18.82
C LYS A 127 -15.88 -9.62 -17.91
N LEU A 128 -15.90 -8.30 -17.75
CA LEU A 128 -16.93 -7.61 -16.98
C LEU A 128 -18.34 -7.96 -17.54
N PRO A 129 -19.39 -8.00 -16.69
CA PRO A 129 -20.77 -8.23 -17.13
C PRO A 129 -21.16 -7.28 -18.25
N LYS A 130 -21.95 -7.74 -19.22
CA LYS A 130 -22.35 -6.93 -20.40
C LYS A 130 -23.07 -5.64 -20.00
N GLU A 131 -24.01 -5.74 -19.06
CA GLU A 131 -24.74 -4.60 -18.51
C GLU A 131 -23.79 -3.58 -17.88
N ALA A 132 -22.88 -4.05 -17.02
CA ALA A 132 -21.86 -3.19 -16.43
C ALA A 132 -21.00 -2.50 -17.49
N THR A 133 -20.54 -3.22 -18.53
CA THR A 133 -19.76 -2.60 -19.61
C THR A 133 -20.57 -1.58 -20.40
N GLN A 134 -21.87 -1.80 -20.58
CA GLN A 134 -22.74 -0.88 -21.33
C GLN A 134 -22.83 0.48 -20.64
N THR A 135 -23.05 0.49 -19.31
CA THR A 135 -23.05 1.73 -18.52
C THR A 135 -21.71 2.47 -18.61
N LEU A 136 -20.59 1.74 -18.56
CA LEU A 136 -19.25 2.35 -18.71
C LEU A 136 -19.04 2.94 -20.11
N PHE A 137 -19.56 2.28 -21.15
CA PHE A 137 -19.51 2.79 -22.52
C PHE A 137 -20.37 4.04 -22.73
N GLU A 138 -21.52 4.12 -22.06
CA GLU A 138 -22.38 5.30 -22.11
C GLU A 138 -21.65 6.52 -21.53
N TRP A 139 -21.12 6.39 -20.31
CA TRP A 139 -20.32 7.46 -19.70
C TRP A 139 -19.13 7.84 -20.59
N TRP A 140 -18.42 6.83 -21.12
CA TRP A 140 -17.26 7.02 -22.01
C TRP A 140 -17.59 7.83 -23.25
N ARG A 141 -18.72 7.53 -23.91
CA ARG A 141 -19.15 8.21 -25.14
C ARG A 141 -19.45 9.68 -24.83
N ASP A 142 -20.14 9.94 -23.73
CA ASP A 142 -20.54 11.29 -23.35
C ASP A 142 -19.31 12.14 -22.95
N HIS A 143 -18.24 11.49 -22.46
CA HIS A 143 -16.98 12.13 -22.05
C HIS A 143 -15.80 11.83 -23.00
N TYR A 144 -16.05 11.48 -24.26
CA TYR A 144 -14.99 10.99 -25.16
C TYR A 144 -13.84 12.00 -25.36
N LYS A 145 -14.13 13.31 -25.31
CA LYS A 145 -13.12 14.38 -25.42
C LYS A 145 -12.13 14.34 -24.25
N TRP A 146 -12.62 14.07 -23.04
CA TRP A 146 -11.82 14.01 -21.81
C TRP A 146 -12.27 12.85 -20.91
N PRO A 147 -11.88 11.61 -21.24
CA PRO A 147 -12.42 10.41 -20.59
C PRO A 147 -11.68 10.09 -19.27
N TYR A 148 -11.65 11.06 -18.36
CA TYR A 148 -11.08 10.96 -17.03
C TYR A 148 -12.18 11.18 -15.99
N PRO A 149 -12.85 10.10 -15.54
CA PRO A 149 -13.91 10.23 -14.54
C PRO A 149 -13.34 10.73 -13.22
N THR A 150 -14.09 11.61 -12.55
CA THR A 150 -13.77 12.08 -11.20
C THR A 150 -13.99 10.96 -10.17
N GLU A 151 -13.57 11.17 -8.93
CA GLU A 151 -13.85 10.19 -7.86
C GLU A 151 -15.35 10.00 -7.64
N ALA A 152 -16.14 11.08 -7.73
CA ALA A 152 -17.59 11.02 -7.66
C ALA A 152 -18.20 10.19 -8.80
N ASP A 153 -17.74 10.39 -10.04
CA ASP A 153 -18.18 9.60 -11.19
C ASP A 153 -17.86 8.11 -11.00
N LYS A 154 -16.65 7.80 -10.51
CA LYS A 154 -16.23 6.42 -10.26
C LYS A 154 -17.10 5.75 -9.20
N MET A 155 -17.48 6.48 -8.14
CA MET A 155 -18.38 5.97 -7.10
C MET A 155 -19.78 5.71 -7.68
N ALA A 156 -20.35 6.65 -8.44
CA ALA A 156 -21.66 6.47 -9.07
C ALA A 156 -21.69 5.31 -10.08
N LEU A 157 -20.62 5.15 -10.86
CA LEU A 157 -20.46 4.03 -11.79
C LEU A 157 -20.30 2.71 -11.05
N ALA A 158 -19.56 2.67 -9.94
CA ALA A 158 -19.42 1.48 -9.11
C ALA A 158 -20.77 1.04 -8.51
N GLU A 159 -21.55 1.99 -8.00
CA GLU A 159 -22.89 1.75 -7.46
C GLU A 159 -23.84 1.20 -8.53
N THR A 160 -23.87 1.82 -9.71
CA THR A 160 -24.76 1.43 -10.81
C THR A 160 -24.38 0.06 -11.40
N THR A 161 -23.09 -0.23 -11.52
CA THR A 161 -22.60 -1.45 -12.19
C THR A 161 -22.34 -2.62 -11.25
N GLY A 162 -22.32 -2.38 -9.93
CA GLY A 162 -21.94 -3.36 -8.92
C GLY A 162 -20.49 -3.83 -9.05
N LEU A 163 -19.62 -3.00 -9.64
CA LEU A 163 -18.20 -3.26 -9.82
C LEU A 163 -17.38 -2.53 -8.76
N ASP A 164 -16.25 -3.11 -8.38
CA ASP A 164 -15.30 -2.43 -7.49
C ASP A 164 -14.72 -1.21 -8.21
N GLN A 165 -14.44 -0.14 -7.46
CA GLN A 165 -13.79 1.06 -7.99
C GLN A 165 -12.46 0.76 -8.72
N ARG A 166 -11.72 -0.25 -8.24
CA ARG A 166 -10.51 -0.76 -8.93
C ARG A 166 -10.82 -1.32 -10.32
N GLN A 167 -11.94 -2.04 -10.49
CA GLN A 167 -12.36 -2.57 -11.79
C GLN A 167 -12.77 -1.43 -12.73
N ILE A 168 -13.47 -0.42 -12.22
CA ILE A 168 -13.81 0.81 -12.95
C ILE A 168 -12.53 1.52 -13.45
N ASN A 169 -11.58 1.78 -12.54
CA ASN A 169 -10.30 2.42 -12.87
C ASN A 169 -9.54 1.65 -13.96
N ASN A 170 -9.41 0.33 -13.79
CA ASN A 170 -8.71 -0.52 -14.77
C ASN A 170 -9.41 -0.52 -16.13
N TRP A 171 -10.74 -0.51 -16.14
CA TRP A 171 -11.50 -0.43 -17.39
C TRP A 171 -11.20 0.88 -18.12
N PHE A 172 -11.32 2.03 -17.46
CA PHE A 172 -11.06 3.33 -18.08
C PHE A 172 -9.62 3.50 -18.56
N ILE A 173 -8.63 3.02 -17.80
CA ILE A 173 -7.22 3.03 -18.22
C ILE A 173 -7.04 2.21 -19.50
N ASN A 174 -7.56 0.98 -19.53
CA ASN A 174 -7.44 0.10 -20.69
C ASN A 174 -8.25 0.62 -21.89
N GLN A 175 -9.40 1.24 -21.63
CA GLN A 175 -10.27 1.82 -22.64
C GLN A 175 -9.60 3.02 -23.32
N ARG A 176 -9.00 3.94 -22.54
CA ARG A 176 -8.16 5.02 -23.08
C ARG A 176 -7.03 4.49 -23.92
N LYS A 177 -6.26 3.54 -23.39
CA LYS A 177 -5.12 2.96 -24.10
C LYS A 177 -5.50 2.35 -25.47
N ARG A 178 -6.70 1.78 -25.59
CA ARG A 178 -7.14 1.09 -26.82
C ARG A 178 -7.90 1.99 -27.80
N HIS A 179 -8.66 2.95 -27.28
CA HIS A 179 -9.71 3.61 -28.07
C HIS A 179 -9.66 5.13 -28.02
N TRP A 180 -8.87 5.75 -27.14
CA TRP A 180 -8.79 7.19 -27.08
C TRP A 180 -7.68 7.71 -27.99
N LYS A 181 -8.09 8.47 -29.00
CA LYS A 181 -7.20 9.25 -29.86
C LYS A 181 -7.54 10.72 -29.65
N PRO A 182 -6.65 11.52 -29.03
CA PRO A 182 -6.82 12.96 -28.97
C PRO A 182 -7.05 13.49 -30.38
N SER A 183 -8.16 14.19 -30.61
CA SER A 183 -8.44 14.83 -31.89
C SER A 183 -7.30 15.79 -32.26
N GLU A 184 -7.03 15.95 -33.56
CA GLU A 184 -6.01 16.87 -34.09
C GLU A 184 -6.20 18.30 -33.53
N ASP A 185 -7.44 18.74 -33.27
CA ASP A 185 -7.73 20.03 -32.62
C ASP A 185 -7.14 20.16 -31.20
N LEU A 186 -7.09 19.06 -30.44
CA LEU A 186 -6.48 19.07 -29.10
C LEU A 186 -4.96 18.97 -29.20
N GLN A 187 -4.43 18.36 -30.26
CA GLN A 187 -2.98 18.32 -30.52
C GLN A 187 -2.47 19.70 -30.97
N LEU A 188 -3.24 20.40 -31.80
CA LEU A 188 -2.97 21.79 -32.21
C LEU A 188 -2.99 22.72 -30.99
N ALA A 189 -4.03 22.63 -30.17
CA ALA A 189 -4.18 23.45 -28.96
C ALA A 189 -3.16 23.13 -27.86
N LEU A 190 -2.39 22.03 -27.96
CA LEU A 190 -1.27 21.68 -27.08
C LEU A 190 0.10 22.10 -27.67
N MET A 191 0.15 22.43 -28.96
CA MET A 191 1.33 23.01 -29.61
C MET A 191 1.33 24.55 -29.56
N ASP A 192 0.17 25.18 -29.62
CA ASP A 192 0.03 26.66 -29.64
C ASP A 192 0.28 27.34 -28.28
N ASN A 193 0.21 26.61 -27.18
CA ASN A 193 0.51 27.05 -25.81
C ASN A 193 1.97 26.78 -25.39
N LEU A 194 2.81 26.30 -26.32
CA LEU A 194 4.26 26.17 -26.18
C LEU A 194 5.05 27.10 -27.12
N SER A 195 4.36 27.90 -27.96
CA SER A 195 4.97 28.90 -28.84
C SER A 195 4.77 30.32 -28.32
#